data_AF-A0A9D1NGX5-F1
#
_entry.id   AF-A0A9D1NGX5-F1
#
_cell.length_a   1.000
_cell.length_b   1.000
_cell.length_c   1.000
_cell.angle_alpha   90.00
_cell.angle_beta   90.00
_cell.angle_gamma   90.00
#
_symmetry.space_group_name_H-M   'P 1'
#
loop_
_entity.id
_entity.type
_entity.pdbx_description
1 polymer ?
#
loop_
_entity_poly.entity_id
_entity_poly.type
_entity_poly.pdbx_seq_one_letter_code
_entity_poly.pdbx_strand_id
1 'polypeptide(L)'
;MKKIVSYIVVLCLALSLIQVAAVAEEISFADMPDNWATDALQKAANNGLLSGYDDGTIRPDNNLTRAEMAAIMVRAFGATQETDISAFSDVSADAWYYSDMAKSVQMGIFQGDGTNLNPDNNITREEAFTVLARAFELTDADGAVLDVFVDKADVSAWAVPTVAAIVENGYAQGADGYLNPGSNITRAEFAVLMDNLVKMYITEPGVYSHVEDGNILIRANDVTLSTLTVRGDLILGESITAKGVTLLSSSVEGRIVNNDSGDKIEFVTTGGIDNPGTNPGTNPGTNPGTNPGTNPGTNPGTNPGGDPDDGDNPGEATDPGIDDGGDI
;
A
#
# COMPACT_ATOMS: atom_id res chain seq x y z
N MET A 1 -48.43 -16.53 41.89
CA MET A 1 -47.73 -15.26 41.63
C MET A 1 -46.21 -15.43 41.47
N LYS A 2 -45.47 -15.97 42.44
CA LYS A 2 -43.98 -16.12 42.35
C LYS A 2 -43.46 -16.88 41.11
N LYS A 3 -44.12 -17.96 40.69
CA LYS A 3 -43.73 -18.74 39.49
C LYS A 3 -43.95 -17.98 38.18
N ILE A 4 -45.02 -17.17 38.12
CA ILE A 4 -45.35 -16.36 36.93
C ILE A 4 -44.33 -15.24 36.76
N VAL A 5 -43.92 -14.58 37.85
CA VAL A 5 -42.86 -13.57 37.84
C VAL A 5 -41.52 -14.18 37.39
N SER A 6 -41.20 -15.39 37.85
CA SER A 6 -39.97 -16.09 37.43
C SER A 6 -39.94 -16.41 35.94
N TYR A 7 -41.07 -16.82 35.35
CA TYR A 7 -41.14 -17.08 33.91
C TYR A 7 -41.03 -15.80 33.08
N ILE A 8 -41.59 -14.68 33.55
CA ILE A 8 -41.48 -13.39 32.86
C ILE A 8 -40.03 -12.88 32.87
N VAL A 9 -39.30 -13.03 33.98
CA VAL A 9 -37.89 -12.59 34.07
C VAL A 9 -36.97 -13.44 33.18
N VAL A 10 -37.18 -14.76 33.13
CA VAL A 10 -36.43 -15.65 32.23
C VAL A 10 -36.74 -15.35 30.77
N LEU A 11 -38.00 -15.05 30.43
CA LEU A 11 -38.38 -14.65 29.08
C LEU A 11 -37.76 -13.30 28.69
N CYS A 12 -37.73 -12.31 29.59
CA CYS A 12 -37.09 -11.02 29.34
C CYS A 12 -35.57 -11.13 29.17
N LEU A 13 -34.90 -11.98 29.96
CA LEU A 13 -33.46 -12.27 29.79
C LEU A 13 -33.18 -13.02 28.47
N ALA A 14 -34.05 -13.96 28.09
CA ALA A 14 -33.92 -14.67 26.81
C ALA A 14 -34.17 -13.74 25.61
N LEU A 15 -35.10 -12.79 25.71
CA LEU A 15 -35.36 -11.78 24.68
C LEU A 15 -34.21 -10.77 24.55
N SER A 16 -33.46 -10.48 25.63
CA SER A 16 -32.26 -9.62 25.57
C SER A 16 -31.04 -10.27 24.90
N LEU A 17 -31.08 -11.58 24.61
CA LEU A 17 -30.05 -12.30 23.86
C LEU A 17 -30.35 -12.38 22.35
N ILE A 18 -31.47 -11.82 21.91
CA ILE A 18 -31.75 -11.68 20.48
C ILE A 18 -30.88 -10.54 19.97
N GLN A 19 -29.69 -10.87 19.47
CA GLN A 19 -28.92 -9.96 18.63
C GLN A 19 -29.81 -9.61 17.43
N VAL A 20 -30.27 -8.37 17.36
CA VAL A 20 -30.78 -7.82 16.11
C VAL A 20 -29.57 -7.78 15.19
N ALA A 21 -29.49 -8.72 14.25
CA ALA A 21 -28.56 -8.60 13.14
C ALA A 21 -28.93 -7.31 12.42
N ALA A 22 -28.11 -6.28 12.57
CA ALA A 22 -28.20 -5.10 11.73
C ALA A 22 -27.93 -5.60 10.31
N VAL A 23 -28.97 -5.64 9.48
CA VAL A 23 -28.80 -5.89 8.06
C VAL A 23 -28.17 -4.62 7.52
N ALA A 24 -26.87 -4.68 7.24
CA ALA A 24 -26.19 -3.56 6.58
C ALA A 24 -26.92 -3.32 5.25
N GLU A 25 -27.42 -2.12 5.04
CA GLU A 25 -28.02 -1.73 3.77
C GLU A 25 -26.89 -1.69 2.73
N GLU A 26 -26.97 -2.58 1.75
CA GLU A 26 -25.99 -2.61 0.67
C GLU A 26 -26.12 -1.32 -0.15
N ILE A 27 -25.03 -0.57 -0.28
CA ILE A 27 -25.02 0.67 -1.06
C ILE A 27 -25.31 0.31 -2.51
N SER A 28 -26.47 0.68 -3.05
CA SER A 28 -26.81 0.41 -4.45
C SER A 28 -26.83 1.69 -5.29
N PHE A 29 -26.42 1.57 -6.56
CA PHE A 29 -26.42 2.66 -7.53
C PHE A 29 -27.27 2.30 -8.74
N ALA A 30 -27.95 3.29 -9.32
CA ALA A 30 -28.89 3.08 -10.42
C ALA A 30 -28.22 2.58 -11.71
N ASP A 31 -26.93 2.87 -11.88
CA ASP A 31 -26.09 2.50 -13.03
C ASP A 31 -25.02 1.47 -12.67
N MET A 32 -25.19 0.73 -11.56
CA MET A 32 -24.31 -0.37 -11.23
C MET A 32 -24.34 -1.41 -12.36
N PRO A 33 -23.20 -1.75 -12.97
CA PRO A 33 -23.19 -2.75 -14.05
C PRO A 33 -23.43 -4.15 -13.48
N ASP A 34 -23.83 -5.08 -14.34
CA ASP A 34 -23.87 -6.53 -14.09
C ASP A 34 -22.79 -7.22 -14.94
N ASN A 35 -21.53 -7.04 -14.54
CA ASN A 35 -20.36 -7.49 -15.29
C ASN A 35 -19.11 -7.67 -14.40
N TRP A 36 -17.94 -7.74 -15.03
CA TRP A 36 -16.64 -7.95 -14.38
C TRP A 36 -16.28 -6.93 -13.28
N ALA A 37 -16.88 -5.73 -13.29
CA ALA A 37 -16.55 -4.67 -12.34
C ALA A 37 -17.50 -4.58 -11.14
N THR A 38 -18.64 -5.29 -11.16
CA THR A 38 -19.73 -5.12 -10.19
C THR A 38 -19.28 -5.29 -8.74
N ASP A 39 -18.63 -6.42 -8.43
CA ASP A 39 -18.18 -6.73 -7.07
C ASP A 39 -17.12 -5.73 -6.58
N ALA A 40 -16.18 -5.38 -7.45
CA ALA A 40 -15.14 -4.42 -7.12
C ALA A 40 -15.68 -3.01 -6.87
N LEU A 41 -16.65 -2.55 -7.68
CA LEU A 41 -17.34 -1.26 -7.47
C LEU A 41 -18.13 -1.27 -6.15
N GLN A 42 -18.83 -2.37 -5.86
CA GLN A 42 -19.57 -2.52 -4.61
C GLN A 42 -18.64 -2.45 -3.39
N LYS A 43 -17.52 -3.17 -3.43
CA LYS A 43 -16.50 -3.12 -2.38
C LYS A 43 -15.86 -1.75 -2.27
N ALA A 44 -15.53 -1.10 -3.38
CA ALA A 44 -14.98 0.25 -3.37
C ALA A 44 -15.95 1.24 -2.72
N ALA A 45 -17.26 1.12 -2.98
CA ALA A 45 -18.28 1.93 -2.34
C ALA A 45 -18.44 1.62 -0.85
N ASN A 46 -18.55 0.34 -0.48
CA ASN A 46 -18.73 -0.10 0.90
C ASN A 46 -17.55 0.29 1.80
N ASN A 47 -16.34 0.34 1.26
CA ASN A 47 -15.14 0.78 1.99
C ASN A 47 -14.91 2.30 1.95
N GLY A 48 -15.82 3.04 1.30
CA GLY A 48 -15.79 4.49 1.17
C GLY A 48 -14.75 5.01 0.17
N LEU A 49 -14.12 4.15 -0.62
CA LEU A 49 -13.14 4.54 -1.62
C LEU A 49 -13.80 5.36 -2.72
N LEU A 50 -14.88 4.82 -3.31
CA LEU A 50 -15.67 5.52 -4.30
C LEU A 50 -17.00 5.95 -3.69
N SER A 51 -17.34 7.23 -3.88
CA SER A 51 -18.69 7.73 -3.60
C SER A 51 -19.46 7.87 -4.91
N GLY A 52 -20.76 7.61 -4.87
CA GLY A 52 -21.65 7.98 -5.96
C GLY A 52 -21.94 9.48 -5.99
N TYR A 53 -22.72 9.88 -6.98
CA TYR A 53 -23.15 11.24 -7.20
C TYR A 53 -24.55 11.47 -6.61
N ASP A 54 -24.93 12.74 -6.44
CA ASP A 54 -26.24 13.13 -5.87
C ASP A 54 -27.45 12.58 -6.64
N ASP A 55 -27.26 12.19 -7.90
CA ASP A 55 -28.28 11.57 -8.75
C ASP A 55 -28.43 10.05 -8.53
N GLY A 56 -27.69 9.47 -7.58
CA GLY A 56 -27.74 8.04 -7.25
C GLY A 56 -26.92 7.15 -8.19
N THR A 57 -26.01 7.72 -8.98
CA THR A 57 -25.13 6.98 -9.90
C THR A 57 -23.71 6.80 -9.34
N ILE A 58 -22.99 5.76 -9.77
CA ILE A 58 -21.55 5.56 -9.51
C ILE A 58 -20.66 5.92 -10.70
N ARG A 59 -21.26 6.00 -11.91
CA ARG A 59 -20.62 6.35 -13.19
C ARG A 59 -19.38 5.50 -13.47
N PRO A 60 -19.54 4.18 -13.65
CA PRO A 60 -18.41 3.24 -13.77
C PRO A 60 -17.47 3.58 -14.93
N ASP A 61 -18.01 4.08 -16.04
CA ASP A 61 -17.27 4.37 -17.26
C ASP A 61 -16.67 5.80 -17.30
N ASN A 62 -16.92 6.63 -16.28
CA ASN A 62 -16.26 7.93 -16.19
C ASN A 62 -14.79 7.74 -15.86
N ASN A 63 -13.94 8.53 -16.52
CA ASN A 63 -12.52 8.61 -16.19
C ASN A 63 -12.33 9.28 -14.82
N LEU A 64 -11.33 8.82 -14.08
CA LEU A 64 -10.88 9.52 -12.88
C LEU A 64 -9.96 10.68 -13.25
N THR A 65 -10.15 11.80 -12.57
CA THR A 65 -9.16 12.87 -12.52
C THR A 65 -8.03 12.52 -11.55
N ARG A 66 -6.88 13.18 -11.71
CA ARG A 66 -5.74 13.07 -10.78
C ARG A 66 -6.15 13.47 -9.36
N ALA A 67 -6.96 14.53 -9.21
CA ALA A 67 -7.51 14.97 -7.93
C ALA A 67 -8.44 13.93 -7.28
N GLU A 68 -9.34 13.32 -8.05
CA GLU A 68 -10.21 12.27 -7.52
C GLU A 68 -9.40 11.06 -7.06
N MET A 69 -8.40 10.62 -7.84
CA MET A 69 -7.53 9.54 -7.40
C MET A 69 -6.77 9.90 -6.12
N ALA A 70 -6.20 11.11 -6.01
CA ALA A 70 -5.55 11.57 -4.79
C ALA A 70 -6.48 11.49 -3.58
N ALA A 71 -7.72 11.99 -3.70
CA ALA A 71 -8.72 11.93 -2.62
C ALA A 71 -9.09 10.49 -2.21
N ILE A 72 -9.19 9.57 -3.19
CA ILE A 72 -9.47 8.17 -2.92
C ILE A 72 -8.30 7.53 -2.16
N MET A 73 -7.06 7.75 -2.61
CA MET A 73 -5.87 7.15 -1.99
C MET A 73 -5.62 7.70 -0.59
N VAL A 74 -5.79 9.01 -0.38
CA VAL A 74 -5.73 9.63 0.96
C VAL A 74 -6.71 8.97 1.91
N ARG A 75 -7.94 8.71 1.48
CA ARG A 75 -8.95 8.02 2.30
C ARG A 75 -8.67 6.53 2.51
N ALA A 76 -8.13 5.86 1.48
CA ALA A 76 -7.77 4.44 1.56
C ALA A 76 -6.73 4.21 2.66
N PHE A 77 -5.71 5.07 2.71
CA PHE A 77 -4.59 4.97 3.65
C PHE A 77 -4.78 5.78 4.93
N GLY A 78 -5.86 6.54 5.06
CA GLY A 78 -6.10 7.37 6.25
C GLY A 78 -5.03 8.44 6.43
N ALA A 79 -4.49 8.99 5.33
CA ALA A 79 -3.40 9.96 5.36
C ALA A 79 -3.87 11.28 6.02
N THR A 80 -3.04 11.80 6.92
CA THR A 80 -3.36 13.01 7.69
C THR A 80 -2.36 14.13 7.53
N GLN A 81 -1.15 13.83 7.08
CA GLN A 81 -0.07 14.80 6.97
C GLN A 81 -0.09 15.50 5.62
N GLU A 82 0.10 16.80 5.65
CA GLU A 82 0.14 17.66 4.47
C GLU A 82 1.54 18.23 4.30
N THR A 83 1.93 18.42 3.03
CA THR A 83 3.09 19.23 2.67
C THR A 83 2.66 20.53 2.01
N ASP A 84 3.55 21.52 1.99
CA ASP A 84 3.29 22.77 1.30
C ASP A 84 3.37 22.56 -0.22
N ILE A 85 2.22 22.74 -0.89
CA ILE A 85 2.08 22.63 -2.35
C ILE A 85 1.82 23.99 -3.01
N SER A 86 1.99 25.10 -2.30
CA SER A 86 1.75 26.46 -2.82
C SER A 86 2.66 26.84 -4.00
N ALA A 87 3.73 26.08 -4.25
CA ALA A 87 4.59 26.24 -5.41
C ALA A 87 3.93 25.79 -6.73
N PHE A 88 2.89 24.95 -6.68
CA PHE A 88 2.17 24.51 -7.87
C PHE A 88 1.10 25.53 -8.26
N SER A 89 1.18 26.02 -9.50
CA SER A 89 0.38 27.18 -9.92
C SER A 89 -1.10 26.86 -10.23
N ASP A 90 -1.42 25.59 -10.42
CA ASP A 90 -2.71 25.08 -10.84
C ASP A 90 -3.54 24.47 -9.71
N VAL A 91 -3.07 24.56 -8.46
CA VAL A 91 -3.82 24.09 -7.29
C VAL A 91 -4.22 25.28 -6.42
N SER A 92 -5.48 25.70 -6.54
CA SER A 92 -6.05 26.74 -5.68
C SER A 92 -6.19 26.24 -4.24
N ALA A 93 -5.80 27.05 -3.25
CA ALA A 93 -5.99 26.76 -1.83
C ALA A 93 -7.47 26.59 -1.42
N ASP A 94 -8.39 27.15 -2.21
CA ASP A 94 -9.84 27.03 -2.00
C ASP A 94 -10.45 25.85 -2.75
N ALA A 95 -9.66 25.08 -3.53
CA ALA A 95 -10.16 23.92 -4.26
C ALA A 95 -10.50 22.78 -3.29
N TRP A 96 -11.59 22.06 -3.59
CA TRP A 96 -12.04 20.93 -2.76
C TRP A 96 -10.96 19.85 -2.59
N TYR A 97 -10.10 19.68 -3.60
CA TYR A 97 -9.03 18.70 -3.62
C TYR A 97 -7.71 19.19 -3.03
N TYR A 98 -7.59 20.45 -2.58
CA TYR A 98 -6.29 21.02 -2.18
C TYR A 98 -5.61 20.19 -1.08
N SER A 99 -6.36 19.88 -0.01
CA SER A 99 -5.86 19.07 1.12
C SER A 99 -5.47 17.66 0.68
N ASP A 100 -6.28 17.02 -0.17
CA ASP A 100 -6.00 15.66 -0.65
C ASP A 100 -4.78 15.63 -1.58
N MET A 101 -4.61 16.65 -2.42
CA MET A 101 -3.40 16.81 -3.22
C MET A 101 -2.17 17.00 -2.33
N ALA A 102 -2.24 17.87 -1.32
CA ALA A 102 -1.15 18.12 -0.38
C ALA A 102 -0.73 16.84 0.37
N LYS A 103 -1.70 16.05 0.84
CA LYS A 103 -1.44 14.74 1.47
C LYS A 103 -0.84 13.74 0.49
N SER A 104 -1.38 13.66 -0.72
CA SER A 104 -0.88 12.71 -1.72
C SER A 104 0.56 13.00 -2.18
N VAL A 105 0.98 14.27 -2.17
CA VAL A 105 2.37 14.67 -2.39
C VAL A 105 3.22 14.34 -1.16
N GLN A 106 2.72 14.58 0.06
CA GLN A 106 3.39 14.20 1.31
C GLN A 106 3.62 12.69 1.41
N MET A 107 2.66 11.88 0.98
CA MET A 107 2.76 10.42 0.83
C MET A 107 3.79 9.99 -0.24
N GLY A 108 4.25 10.91 -1.10
CA GLY A 108 5.15 10.63 -2.22
C GLY A 108 4.51 9.88 -3.40
N ILE A 109 3.18 9.68 -3.38
CA ILE A 109 2.48 8.91 -4.40
C ILE A 109 2.15 9.76 -5.64
N PHE A 110 1.89 11.06 -5.45
CA PHE A 110 1.70 12.02 -6.53
C PHE A 110 2.89 12.97 -6.67
N GLN A 111 3.23 13.28 -7.91
CA GLN A 111 4.26 14.24 -8.28
C GLN A 111 3.72 15.13 -9.41
N GLY A 112 4.14 16.39 -9.42
CA GLY A 112 3.85 17.34 -10.49
C GLY A 112 4.89 17.31 -11.60
N ASP A 113 4.66 18.08 -12.66
CA ASP A 113 5.61 18.25 -13.78
C ASP A 113 6.71 19.29 -13.49
N GLY A 114 6.81 19.73 -12.24
CA GLY A 114 7.69 20.80 -11.77
C GLY A 114 7.01 22.17 -11.70
N THR A 115 5.92 22.40 -12.43
CA THR A 115 5.13 23.66 -12.38
C THR A 115 3.70 23.41 -11.88
N ASN A 116 3.13 22.27 -12.28
CA ASN A 116 1.72 21.93 -12.09
C ASN A 116 1.57 20.53 -11.52
N LEU A 117 0.49 20.30 -10.75
CA LEU A 117 0.07 18.97 -10.31
C LEU A 117 -0.97 18.33 -11.24
N ASN A 118 -1.55 19.14 -12.12
CA ASN A 118 -2.57 18.81 -13.11
C ASN A 118 -3.81 18.13 -12.49
N PRO A 119 -4.43 18.67 -11.41
CA PRO A 119 -5.46 17.98 -10.64
C PRO A 119 -6.72 17.64 -11.45
N ASP A 120 -7.12 18.51 -12.37
CA ASP A 120 -8.33 18.36 -13.17
C ASP A 120 -8.13 17.51 -14.44
N ASN A 121 -6.90 17.10 -14.75
CA ASN A 121 -6.65 16.19 -15.86
C ASN A 121 -7.09 14.78 -15.49
N ASN A 122 -7.66 14.05 -16.46
CA ASN A 122 -7.85 12.61 -16.32
C ASN A 122 -6.49 11.92 -16.15
N ILE A 123 -6.43 10.95 -15.26
CA ILE A 123 -5.21 10.20 -14.99
C ILE A 123 -5.09 9.02 -15.95
N THR A 124 -3.90 8.84 -16.54
CA THR A 124 -3.63 7.71 -17.41
C THR A 124 -3.44 6.42 -16.62
N ARG A 125 -3.51 5.28 -17.30
CA ARG A 125 -3.32 3.97 -16.67
C ARG A 125 -1.89 3.79 -16.14
N GLU A 126 -0.87 4.25 -16.86
CA GLU A 126 0.52 4.19 -16.36
C GLU A 126 0.76 5.11 -15.14
N GLU A 127 0.12 6.28 -15.10
CA GLU A 127 0.14 7.15 -13.93
C GLU A 127 -0.57 6.49 -12.74
N ALA A 128 -1.75 5.94 -12.95
CA ALA A 128 -2.51 5.23 -11.92
C ALA A 128 -1.74 4.02 -11.36
N PHE A 129 -1.13 3.20 -12.20
CA PHE A 129 -0.29 2.09 -11.78
C PHE A 129 0.91 2.56 -10.97
N THR A 130 1.52 3.68 -11.35
CA THR A 130 2.64 4.26 -10.61
C THR A 130 2.22 4.79 -9.23
N VAL A 131 1.07 5.46 -9.14
CA VAL A 131 0.49 5.91 -7.86
C VAL A 131 0.22 4.71 -6.95
N LEU A 132 -0.39 3.64 -7.48
CA LEU A 132 -0.69 2.43 -6.73
C LEU A 132 0.60 1.71 -6.29
N ALA A 133 1.57 1.50 -7.19
CA ALA A 133 2.83 0.86 -6.84
C ALA A 133 3.54 1.57 -5.69
N ARG A 134 3.56 2.91 -5.70
CA ARG A 134 4.14 3.73 -4.63
C ARG A 134 3.34 3.61 -3.33
N ALA A 135 2.02 3.74 -3.39
CA ALA A 135 1.16 3.69 -2.21
C ALA A 135 1.23 2.34 -1.46
N PHE A 136 1.42 1.26 -2.20
CA PHE A 136 1.56 -0.10 -1.68
C PHE A 136 3.03 -0.53 -1.46
N GLU A 137 3.96 0.43 -1.59
CA GLU A 137 5.41 0.24 -1.50
C GLU A 137 5.91 -0.98 -2.28
N LEU A 138 5.36 -1.23 -3.47
CA LEU A 138 5.79 -2.36 -4.30
C LEU A 138 7.25 -2.17 -4.70
N THR A 139 8.03 -3.24 -4.64
CA THR A 139 9.39 -3.22 -5.16
C THR A 139 9.33 -3.07 -6.68
N ASP A 140 10.10 -2.13 -7.21
CA ASP A 140 10.29 -1.98 -8.66
C ASP A 140 10.66 -3.33 -9.30
N ALA A 141 10.03 -3.63 -10.43
CA ALA A 141 10.26 -4.86 -11.16
C ALA A 141 10.97 -4.62 -12.50
N ASP A 142 11.55 -5.69 -13.05
CA ASP A 142 12.18 -5.66 -14.37
C ASP A 142 11.13 -5.50 -15.47
N GLY A 143 11.37 -4.58 -16.42
CA GLY A 143 10.49 -4.33 -17.55
C GLY A 143 10.27 -5.53 -18.47
N ALA A 144 11.09 -6.58 -18.39
CA ALA A 144 10.91 -7.83 -19.12
C ALA A 144 9.55 -8.50 -18.86
N VAL A 145 8.94 -8.28 -17.69
CA VAL A 145 7.58 -8.77 -17.37
C VAL A 145 6.53 -8.20 -18.35
N LEU A 146 6.79 -7.02 -18.93
CA LEU A 146 5.89 -6.36 -19.87
C LEU A 146 5.99 -6.93 -21.30
N ASP A 147 6.94 -7.84 -21.58
CA ASP A 147 7.15 -8.41 -22.91
C ASP A 147 5.95 -9.19 -23.47
N VAL A 148 5.02 -9.56 -22.60
CA VAL A 148 3.76 -10.21 -22.96
C VAL A 148 2.76 -9.27 -23.64
N PHE A 149 2.94 -7.95 -23.50
CA PHE A 149 2.02 -6.95 -24.04
C PHE A 149 2.48 -6.38 -25.36
N VAL A 150 1.54 -6.22 -26.28
CA VAL A 150 1.78 -5.71 -27.64
C VAL A 150 2.23 -4.25 -27.60
N ASP A 151 1.67 -3.46 -26.69
CA ASP A 151 1.88 -2.03 -26.51
C ASP A 151 2.87 -1.68 -25.40
N LYS A 152 3.75 -2.63 -25.00
CA LYS A 152 4.77 -2.36 -23.97
C LYS A 152 5.66 -1.16 -24.29
N ALA A 153 5.86 -0.86 -25.57
CA ALA A 153 6.67 0.26 -26.03
C ALA A 153 5.99 1.62 -25.81
N ASP A 154 4.68 1.63 -25.55
CA ASP A 154 3.90 2.83 -25.23
C ASP A 154 3.96 3.17 -23.73
N VAL A 155 4.53 2.28 -22.89
CA VAL A 155 4.80 2.58 -21.47
C VAL A 155 5.94 3.57 -21.40
N SER A 156 5.70 4.71 -20.78
CA SER A 156 6.71 5.73 -20.57
C SER A 156 7.90 5.18 -19.77
N ALA A 157 9.12 5.54 -20.16
CA ALA A 157 10.34 5.00 -19.53
C ALA A 157 10.40 5.18 -18.00
N TRP A 158 9.83 6.27 -17.47
CA TRP A 158 9.75 6.54 -16.03
C TRP A 158 8.75 5.65 -15.29
N ALA A 159 7.75 5.10 -16.00
CA ALA A 159 6.70 4.26 -15.44
C ALA A 159 7.01 2.76 -15.55
N VAL A 160 8.00 2.36 -16.36
CA VAL A 160 8.33 0.94 -16.58
C VAL A 160 8.50 0.15 -15.27
N PRO A 161 9.30 0.60 -14.28
CA PRO A 161 9.54 -0.21 -13.08
C PRO A 161 8.27 -0.44 -12.23
N THR A 162 7.44 0.59 -12.10
CA THR A 162 6.21 0.55 -11.29
C THR A 162 5.07 -0.16 -12.01
N VAL A 163 4.93 0.03 -13.32
CA VAL A 163 3.98 -0.70 -14.16
C VAL A 163 4.34 -2.19 -14.18
N ALA A 164 5.64 -2.52 -14.31
CA ALA A 164 6.11 -3.90 -14.22
C ALA A 164 5.79 -4.52 -12.85
N ALA A 165 5.99 -3.78 -11.74
CA ALA A 165 5.67 -4.27 -10.40
C ALA A 165 4.18 -4.61 -10.24
N ILE A 166 3.29 -3.78 -10.76
CA ILE A 166 1.84 -4.01 -10.74
C ILE A 166 1.45 -5.27 -11.54
N VAL A 167 2.10 -5.50 -12.69
CA VAL A 167 1.85 -6.69 -13.52
C VAL A 167 2.45 -7.95 -12.90
N GLU A 168 3.70 -7.89 -12.42
CA GLU A 168 4.41 -9.03 -11.84
C GLU A 168 3.67 -9.60 -10.62
N ASN A 169 3.13 -8.72 -9.78
CA ASN A 169 2.31 -9.11 -8.63
C ASN A 169 0.86 -9.50 -9.02
N GLY A 170 0.52 -9.46 -10.31
CA GLY A 170 -0.77 -9.90 -10.83
C GLY A 170 -1.93 -8.93 -10.58
N TYR A 171 -1.66 -7.70 -10.13
CA TYR A 171 -2.70 -6.71 -9.82
C TYR A 171 -3.33 -6.10 -11.08
N ALA A 172 -2.56 -6.02 -12.18
CA ALA A 172 -3.07 -5.70 -13.51
C ALA A 172 -2.66 -6.78 -14.53
N GLN A 173 -3.60 -7.18 -15.39
CA GLN A 173 -3.39 -8.24 -16.39
C GLN A 173 -3.52 -7.74 -17.83
N GLY A 174 -3.93 -6.48 -18.03
CA GLY A 174 -4.30 -5.97 -19.36
C GLY A 174 -5.58 -6.60 -19.92
N ALA A 175 -5.89 -6.27 -21.19
CA ALA A 175 -7.00 -6.85 -21.94
C ALA A 175 -6.57 -7.11 -23.37
N ASP A 176 -6.89 -8.30 -23.90
CA ASP A 176 -6.57 -8.71 -25.29
C ASP A 176 -5.09 -8.56 -25.68
N GLY A 177 -4.18 -8.69 -24.70
CA GLY A 177 -2.73 -8.54 -24.90
C GLY A 177 -2.23 -7.08 -24.86
N TYR A 178 -3.05 -6.13 -24.44
CA TYR A 178 -2.70 -4.71 -24.31
C TYR A 178 -2.82 -4.22 -22.86
N LEU A 179 -1.91 -3.34 -22.43
CA LEU A 179 -2.01 -2.61 -21.17
C LEU A 179 -2.79 -1.30 -21.29
N ASN A 180 -2.77 -0.70 -22.48
CA ASN A 180 -3.26 0.62 -22.82
C ASN A 180 -2.70 1.73 -21.90
N PRO A 181 -1.37 1.88 -21.75
CA PRO A 181 -0.76 2.71 -20.72
C PRO A 181 -1.16 4.20 -20.80
N GLY A 182 -1.28 4.74 -22.02
CA GLY A 182 -1.65 6.14 -22.26
C GLY A 182 -3.16 6.43 -22.22
N SER A 183 -4.01 5.40 -22.10
CA SER A 183 -5.46 5.61 -21.95
C SER A 183 -5.80 6.08 -20.53
N ASN A 184 -6.85 6.89 -20.40
CA ASN A 184 -7.36 7.28 -19.08
C ASN A 184 -8.02 6.09 -18.38
N ILE A 185 -7.84 6.00 -17.06
CA ILE A 185 -8.45 4.94 -16.27
C ILE A 185 -9.89 5.30 -15.89
N THR A 186 -10.81 4.35 -16.04
CA THR A 186 -12.20 4.51 -15.59
C THR A 186 -12.35 4.18 -14.10
N ARG A 187 -13.45 4.64 -13.51
CA ARG A 187 -13.80 4.31 -12.11
C ARG A 187 -13.97 2.80 -11.89
N ALA A 188 -14.53 2.08 -12.86
CA ALA A 188 -14.66 0.62 -12.83
C ALA A 188 -13.31 -0.08 -12.87
N GLU A 189 -12.42 0.33 -13.77
CA GLU A 189 -11.06 -0.24 -13.87
C GLU A 189 -10.27 0.01 -12.59
N PHE A 190 -10.32 1.23 -12.05
CA PHE A 190 -9.67 1.56 -10.80
C PHE A 190 -10.21 0.74 -9.62
N ALA A 191 -11.53 0.55 -9.53
CA ALA A 191 -12.14 -0.27 -8.49
C ALA A 191 -11.62 -1.72 -8.54
N VAL A 192 -11.49 -2.29 -9.74
CA VAL A 192 -10.94 -3.64 -9.91
C VAL A 192 -9.46 -3.72 -9.54
N LEU A 193 -8.65 -2.71 -9.86
CA LEU A 193 -7.26 -2.67 -9.38
C LEU A 193 -7.19 -2.65 -7.86
N MET A 194 -8.01 -1.82 -7.21
CA MET A 194 -8.06 -1.74 -5.74
C MET A 194 -8.54 -3.04 -5.11
N ASP A 195 -9.53 -3.73 -5.71
CA ASP A 195 -9.96 -5.06 -5.24
C ASP A 195 -8.85 -6.11 -5.43
N ASN A 196 -8.09 -6.05 -6.52
CA ASN A 196 -6.93 -6.94 -6.71
C ASN A 196 -5.83 -6.67 -5.69
N LEU A 197 -5.60 -5.40 -5.36
CA LEU A 197 -4.58 -4.95 -4.41
C LEU A 197 -4.93 -5.20 -2.95
N VAL A 198 -6.21 -5.13 -2.58
CA VAL A 198 -6.68 -5.27 -1.18
C VAL A 198 -7.99 -6.04 -1.14
N LYS A 199 -7.96 -7.19 -0.46
CA LYS A 199 -9.11 -8.09 -0.34
C LYS A 199 -9.99 -7.80 0.87
N MET A 200 -9.44 -7.17 1.90
CA MET A 200 -10.22 -6.71 3.05
C MET A 200 -9.63 -5.43 3.65
N TYR A 201 -10.53 -4.52 4.00
CA TYR A 201 -10.22 -3.30 4.74
C TYR A 201 -10.73 -3.44 6.18
N ILE A 202 -9.84 -3.31 7.16
CA ILE A 202 -10.21 -3.26 8.57
C ILE A 202 -10.27 -1.78 8.98
N THR A 203 -11.50 -1.33 9.19
CA THR A 203 -11.83 0.09 9.31
C THR A 203 -12.43 0.45 10.66
N GLU A 204 -12.62 -0.55 11.53
CA GLU A 204 -13.16 -0.41 12.87
C GLU A 204 -12.26 -1.15 13.89
N PRO A 205 -12.16 -0.65 15.13
CA PRO A 205 -11.51 -1.36 16.22
C PRO A 205 -12.15 -2.72 16.49
N GLY A 206 -11.35 -3.71 16.92
CA GLY A 206 -11.90 -5.00 17.32
C GLY A 206 -10.94 -6.17 17.26
N VAL A 207 -11.47 -7.34 17.61
CA VAL A 207 -10.75 -8.62 17.51
C VAL A 207 -11.27 -9.37 16.30
N TYR A 208 -10.35 -9.71 15.40
CA TYR A 208 -10.62 -10.43 14.16
C TYR A 208 -9.99 -11.81 14.26
N SER A 209 -10.81 -12.85 14.09
CA SER A 209 -10.36 -14.25 14.03
C SER A 209 -10.44 -14.84 12.61
N HIS A 210 -10.75 -13.98 11.63
CA HIS A 210 -10.80 -14.31 10.22
C HIS A 210 -10.48 -13.06 9.40
N VAL A 211 -9.79 -13.27 8.29
CA VAL A 211 -9.51 -12.28 7.25
C VAL A 211 -9.63 -12.99 5.90
N GLU A 212 -9.92 -12.24 4.84
CA GLU A 212 -9.95 -12.76 3.48
C GLU A 212 -8.55 -13.19 3.01
N ASP A 213 -8.48 -14.14 2.07
CA ASP A 213 -7.22 -14.49 1.42
C ASP A 213 -6.74 -13.33 0.53
N GLY A 214 -5.47 -12.93 0.69
CA GLY A 214 -4.85 -11.82 -0.01
C GLY A 214 -4.41 -10.70 0.94
N ASN A 215 -4.13 -9.52 0.37
CA ASN A 215 -3.65 -8.37 1.11
C ASN A 215 -4.75 -7.74 1.96
N ILE A 216 -4.38 -7.31 3.17
CA ILE A 216 -5.28 -6.70 4.15
C ILE A 216 -4.79 -5.29 4.45
N LEU A 217 -5.67 -4.29 4.36
CA LEU A 217 -5.38 -2.91 4.73
C LEU A 217 -6.08 -2.56 6.04
N ILE A 218 -5.32 -2.16 7.07
CA ILE A 218 -5.86 -1.71 8.36
C ILE A 218 -5.71 -0.19 8.47
N ARG A 219 -6.84 0.49 8.73
CA ARG A 219 -6.89 1.95 8.96
C ARG A 219 -7.52 2.35 10.30
N ALA A 220 -7.85 1.37 11.15
CA ALA A 220 -8.32 1.57 12.51
C ALA A 220 -7.28 1.14 13.55
N ASN A 221 -7.18 1.92 14.62
CA ASN A 221 -6.44 1.55 15.82
C ASN A 221 -7.24 0.53 16.66
N ASP A 222 -6.59 -0.05 17.67
CA ASP A 222 -7.16 -1.05 18.58
C ASP A 222 -7.68 -2.32 17.87
N VAL A 223 -6.93 -2.77 16.86
CA VAL A 223 -7.21 -4.00 16.10
C VAL A 223 -6.35 -5.16 16.63
N THR A 224 -6.97 -6.30 16.90
CA THR A 224 -6.27 -7.54 17.26
C THR A 224 -6.58 -8.62 16.23
N LEU A 225 -5.56 -9.12 15.53
CA LEU A 225 -5.69 -10.31 14.70
C LEU A 225 -5.35 -11.55 15.55
N SER A 226 -6.33 -12.41 15.81
CA SER A 226 -6.20 -13.54 16.73
C SER A 226 -6.33 -14.88 16.03
N THR A 227 -5.30 -15.73 16.17
CA THR A 227 -5.32 -17.13 15.72
C THR A 227 -5.62 -17.28 14.23
N LEU A 228 -5.01 -16.45 13.39
CA LEU A 228 -5.21 -16.47 11.93
C LEU A 228 -3.92 -16.30 11.15
N THR A 229 -3.96 -16.56 9.84
CA THR A 229 -2.85 -16.28 8.93
C THR A 229 -3.32 -15.30 7.86
N VAL A 230 -2.61 -14.19 7.69
CA VAL A 230 -2.76 -13.28 6.55
C VAL A 230 -2.00 -13.86 5.37
N ARG A 231 -2.73 -14.32 4.34
CA ARG A 231 -2.18 -14.92 3.11
C ARG A 231 -1.90 -13.87 2.04
N GLY A 232 -1.09 -12.88 2.40
CA GLY A 232 -0.75 -11.73 1.59
C GLY A 232 -0.03 -10.69 2.44
N ASP A 233 0.01 -9.46 1.95
CA ASP A 233 0.59 -8.34 2.69
C ASP A 233 -0.37 -7.84 3.78
N LEU A 234 0.20 -7.50 4.93
CA LEU A 234 -0.48 -6.72 5.96
C LEU A 234 -0.05 -5.25 5.82
N ILE A 235 -0.98 -4.41 5.39
CA ILE A 235 -0.74 -3.00 5.06
C ILE A 235 -1.39 -2.13 6.13
N LEU A 236 -0.62 -1.22 6.69
CA LEU A 236 -1.05 -0.32 7.76
C LEU A 236 -1.11 1.11 7.20
N GLY A 237 -2.30 1.72 7.29
CA GLY A 237 -2.51 3.11 6.91
C GLY A 237 -1.76 4.09 7.83
N GLU A 238 -1.58 5.33 7.39
CA GLU A 238 -0.78 6.35 8.12
C GLU A 238 -1.40 6.72 9.48
N SER A 239 -2.70 6.49 9.68
CA SER A 239 -3.38 6.80 10.95
C SER A 239 -3.13 5.76 12.05
N ILE A 240 -2.43 4.67 11.75
CA ILE A 240 -2.16 3.58 12.70
C ILE A 240 -1.02 3.98 13.63
N THR A 241 -1.30 4.00 14.93
CA THR A 241 -0.29 4.25 15.96
C THR A 241 0.57 3.02 16.21
N ALA A 242 1.73 3.19 16.86
CA ALA A 242 2.67 2.11 17.16
C ALA A 242 2.07 0.88 17.88
N LYS A 243 0.93 1.02 18.58
CA LYS A 243 0.20 -0.05 19.27
C LYS A 243 -1.22 -0.28 18.73
N GLY A 244 -1.53 0.32 17.59
CA GLY A 244 -2.85 0.25 16.98
C GLY A 244 -3.21 -1.16 16.48
N VAL A 245 -2.22 -2.02 16.24
CA VAL A 245 -2.43 -3.39 15.74
C VAL A 245 -1.65 -4.42 16.57
N THR A 246 -2.34 -5.47 17.01
CA THR A 246 -1.78 -6.60 17.77
C THR A 246 -1.95 -7.91 16.99
N LEU A 247 -0.89 -8.72 16.91
CA LEU A 247 -0.93 -10.07 16.33
C LEU A 247 -0.85 -11.11 17.45
N LEU A 248 -2.00 -11.71 17.79
CA LEU A 248 -2.15 -12.70 18.84
C LEU A 248 -2.17 -14.11 18.23
N SER A 249 -1.07 -14.85 18.31
CA SER A 249 -0.94 -16.20 17.73
C SER A 249 -1.33 -16.25 16.24
N SER A 250 -1.03 -15.17 15.52
CA SER A 250 -1.33 -15.01 14.09
C SER A 250 -0.04 -14.95 13.28
N SER A 251 -0.08 -15.10 11.95
CA SER A 251 1.10 -14.92 11.10
C SER A 251 0.76 -14.11 9.84
N VAL A 252 1.79 -13.52 9.21
CA VAL A 252 1.69 -12.84 7.91
C VAL A 252 2.62 -13.58 6.96
N GLU A 253 2.10 -14.11 5.85
CA GLU A 253 2.91 -14.81 4.84
C GLU A 253 3.61 -13.82 3.88
N GLY A 254 3.02 -12.65 3.65
CA GLY A 254 3.58 -11.57 2.85
C GLY A 254 4.33 -10.53 3.67
N ARG A 255 4.42 -9.31 3.12
CA ARG A 255 5.11 -8.18 3.72
C ARG A 255 4.25 -7.54 4.80
N ILE A 256 4.90 -6.90 5.75
CA ILE A 256 4.25 -5.93 6.63
C ILE A 256 4.66 -4.55 6.14
N VAL A 257 3.71 -3.81 5.56
CA VAL A 257 3.91 -2.48 5.00
C VAL A 257 3.37 -1.46 6.00
N ASN A 258 4.24 -0.58 6.48
CA ASN A 258 3.88 0.50 7.39
C ASN A 258 4.01 1.84 6.67
N ASN A 259 2.88 2.42 6.29
CA ASN A 259 2.89 3.72 5.63
C ASN A 259 2.96 4.91 6.60
N ASP A 260 3.12 4.68 7.91
CA ASP A 260 3.40 5.77 8.83
C ASP A 260 4.80 6.38 8.56
N SER A 261 4.80 7.71 8.51
CA SER A 261 5.93 8.60 8.30
C SER A 261 7.05 8.58 9.36
N GLY A 262 6.88 7.87 10.49
CA GLY A 262 7.80 8.09 11.61
C GLY A 262 7.88 7.04 12.71
N ASP A 263 6.80 6.36 13.09
CA ASP A 263 6.86 5.41 14.20
C ASP A 263 7.13 3.98 13.72
N LYS A 264 8.12 3.33 14.36
CA LYS A 264 8.26 1.88 14.26
C LYS A 264 7.06 1.24 14.96
N ILE A 265 6.18 0.61 14.20
CA ILE A 265 5.09 -0.17 14.77
C ILE A 265 5.67 -1.37 15.51
N GLU A 266 5.40 -1.45 16.82
CA GLU A 266 5.79 -2.57 17.66
C GLU A 266 4.70 -3.62 17.59
N PHE A 267 4.92 -4.69 16.82
CA PHE A 267 4.03 -5.85 16.87
C PHE A 267 4.22 -6.56 18.22
N VAL A 268 3.20 -6.48 19.07
CA VAL A 268 3.13 -7.34 20.26
C VAL A 268 2.79 -8.75 19.78
N THR A 269 3.83 -9.54 19.54
CA THR A 269 3.69 -10.95 19.14
C THR A 269 3.69 -11.83 20.39
N THR A 270 2.64 -12.63 20.57
CA THR A 270 2.62 -13.67 21.62
C THR A 270 2.62 -15.03 20.93
N GLY A 271 3.81 -15.64 20.85
CA GLY A 271 4.06 -16.90 20.12
C GLY A 271 4.73 -16.61 18.77
N GLY A 272 5.94 -17.15 18.57
CA GLY A 272 6.86 -16.79 17.50
C GLY A 272 6.21 -16.69 16.11
N ILE A 273 6.38 -15.53 15.48
CA ILE A 273 5.97 -15.23 14.11
C ILE A 273 7.24 -14.83 13.37
N ASP A 274 7.51 -15.48 12.24
CA ASP A 274 8.56 -15.04 11.31
C ASP A 274 8.08 -13.74 10.65
N ASN A 275 8.66 -12.60 11.05
CA ASN A 275 8.48 -11.32 10.37
C ASN A 275 9.52 -11.25 9.23
N PRO A 276 9.11 -11.24 7.94
CA PRO A 276 10.05 -11.18 6.82
C PRO A 276 10.77 -9.83 6.68
N GLY A 277 10.51 -8.86 7.57
CA GLY A 277 11.16 -7.57 7.60
C GLY A 277 10.25 -6.45 7.08
N THR A 278 10.42 -5.25 7.65
CA THR A 278 9.76 -4.01 7.22
C THR A 278 10.63 -3.35 6.15
N ASN A 279 10.04 -2.91 5.04
CA ASN A 279 10.74 -2.15 4.00
C ASN A 279 11.40 -0.87 4.58
N PRO A 280 12.58 -0.41 4.10
CA PRO A 280 13.21 0.80 4.61
C PRO A 280 12.50 2.05 4.06
N GLY A 281 12.17 2.98 4.95
CA GLY A 281 11.23 4.09 4.72
C GLY A 281 11.50 5.11 3.60
N THR A 282 10.54 6.02 3.48
CA THR A 282 10.09 6.80 2.33
C THR A 282 10.91 8.05 1.93
N ASN A 283 12.25 8.06 2.06
CA ASN A 283 13.02 9.25 1.63
C ASN A 283 14.14 8.96 0.63
N PRO A 284 13.82 8.83 -0.68
CA PRO A 284 14.81 9.03 -1.72
C PRO A 284 15.07 10.54 -1.83
N GLY A 285 16.23 10.98 -1.33
CA GLY A 285 16.66 12.37 -1.46
C GLY A 285 16.57 12.88 -2.90
N THR A 286 16.34 14.18 -3.06
CA THR A 286 16.04 14.89 -4.33
C THR A 286 17.17 14.93 -5.37
N ASN A 287 18.07 13.94 -5.41
CA ASN A 287 19.10 13.82 -6.44
C ASN A 287 19.68 12.39 -6.54
N PRO A 288 19.21 11.54 -7.49
CA PRO A 288 19.81 10.24 -7.71
C PRO A 288 21.21 10.40 -8.32
N GLY A 289 22.25 10.10 -7.55
CA GLY A 289 23.61 9.95 -8.07
C GLY A 289 23.69 8.79 -9.08
N THR A 290 24.47 8.97 -10.15
CA THR A 290 24.46 8.15 -11.37
C THR A 290 25.06 6.74 -11.28
N ASN A 291 25.09 6.06 -10.12
CA ASN A 291 25.54 4.66 -10.05
C ASN A 291 25.26 3.94 -8.70
N PRO A 292 24.33 2.97 -8.60
CA PRO A 292 24.26 2.03 -7.48
C PRO A 292 25.08 0.76 -7.78
N GLY A 293 26.03 0.41 -6.91
CA GLY A 293 26.92 -0.76 -7.05
C GLY A 293 26.24 -2.13 -6.85
N THR A 294 26.82 -3.17 -7.45
CA THR A 294 26.20 -4.48 -7.74
C THR A 294 26.43 -5.59 -6.70
N ASN A 295 26.16 -5.40 -5.40
CA ASN A 295 26.18 -6.58 -4.49
C ASN A 295 25.39 -6.42 -3.17
N PRO A 296 24.27 -7.14 -2.95
CA PRO A 296 23.64 -7.27 -1.64
C PRO A 296 24.35 -8.35 -0.80
N GLY A 297 24.80 -7.99 0.41
CA GLY A 297 25.49 -8.89 1.34
C GLY A 297 24.56 -9.90 2.04
N THR A 298 25.09 -11.07 2.38
CA THR A 298 24.39 -12.15 3.09
C THR A 298 24.50 -12.01 4.63
N ASN A 299 23.38 -11.64 5.26
CA ASN A 299 23.03 -11.75 6.70
C ASN A 299 23.64 -10.74 7.72
N PRO A 300 22.82 -10.16 8.64
CA PRO A 300 23.14 -8.98 9.45
C PRO A 300 23.78 -9.30 10.83
N GLY A 301 24.36 -8.26 11.44
CA GLY A 301 25.36 -8.35 12.52
C GLY A 301 24.90 -8.81 13.91
N THR A 302 25.90 -9.17 14.72
CA THR A 302 25.78 -9.32 16.17
C THR A 302 26.95 -8.64 16.89
N ASN A 303 26.60 -7.75 17.83
CA ASN A 303 27.40 -7.13 18.89
C ASN A 303 28.17 -5.81 18.60
N PRO A 304 27.81 -4.68 19.25
CA PRO A 304 28.62 -3.48 19.32
C PRO A 304 29.43 -3.42 20.63
N GLY A 305 30.73 -3.12 20.53
CA GLY A 305 31.54 -2.59 21.64
C GLY A 305 32.87 -3.29 21.86
N GLY A 306 33.97 -2.53 21.77
CA GLY A 306 35.29 -2.94 22.26
C GLY A 306 36.47 -2.22 21.60
N ASP A 307 36.66 -0.95 21.99
CA ASP A 307 37.91 -0.15 22.11
C ASP A 307 39.01 -0.14 21.00
N PRO A 308 39.52 1.03 20.59
CA PRO A 308 40.74 1.17 19.81
C PRO A 308 41.95 1.38 20.73
N ASP A 309 42.90 0.45 20.75
CA ASP A 309 44.26 0.80 21.20
C ASP A 309 45.36 -0.13 20.67
N ASP A 310 46.43 0.53 20.24
CA ASP A 310 47.85 0.18 20.29
C ASP A 310 48.42 -1.11 19.70
N GLY A 311 49.32 -0.91 18.70
CA GLY A 311 50.74 -1.23 18.94
C GLY A 311 51.36 -2.39 18.15
N ASP A 312 52.52 -2.09 17.56
CA ASP A 312 53.66 -2.96 17.26
C ASP A 312 53.80 -3.66 15.88
N ASN A 313 54.50 -2.95 14.99
CA ASN A 313 55.68 -3.46 14.24
C ASN A 313 56.84 -3.68 15.25
N PRO A 314 57.91 -4.53 15.07
CA PRO A 314 58.60 -4.87 13.81
C PRO A 314 59.27 -6.27 13.70
N GLY A 315 59.88 -6.57 12.54
CA GLY A 315 60.82 -7.70 12.40
C GLY A 315 61.36 -8.01 10.99
N GLU A 316 62.41 -7.30 10.60
CA GLU A 316 63.50 -7.71 9.67
C GLU A 316 64.02 -9.14 9.95
N ALA A 317 64.72 -9.93 9.13
CA ALA A 317 65.45 -9.86 7.85
C ALA A 317 65.51 -11.33 7.32
N THR A 318 65.91 -11.70 6.10
CA THR A 318 67.24 -11.58 5.46
C THR A 318 67.18 -12.13 4.02
N ASP A 319 67.81 -11.41 3.11
CA ASP A 319 68.37 -11.84 1.80
C ASP A 319 69.44 -12.96 2.00
N PRO A 320 69.70 -13.88 1.03
CA PRO A 320 70.58 -13.57 -0.11
C PRO A 320 70.18 -14.24 -1.45
N GLY A 321 70.06 -13.43 -2.50
CA GLY A 321 70.98 -13.41 -3.65
C GLY A 321 70.97 -14.53 -4.72
N ILE A 322 71.33 -14.07 -5.94
CA ILE A 322 71.73 -14.76 -7.19
C ILE A 322 70.55 -14.94 -8.17
N ASP A 323 70.35 -14.01 -9.12
CA ASP A 323 71.14 -13.73 -10.35
C ASP A 323 70.93 -14.82 -11.42
N ASP A 324 70.19 -14.51 -12.48
CA ASP A 324 70.80 -14.16 -13.78
C ASP A 324 69.73 -14.17 -14.89
N GLY A 325 69.74 -13.11 -15.70
CA GLY A 325 69.64 -13.28 -17.15
C GLY A 325 68.29 -13.03 -17.82
N GLY A 326 68.22 -11.89 -18.51
CA GLY A 326 67.99 -11.96 -19.95
C GLY A 326 66.76 -11.25 -20.52
N ASP A 327 66.99 -10.00 -20.91
CA ASP A 327 66.55 -9.33 -22.13
C ASP A 327 65.07 -9.24 -22.54
N ILE A 328 64.77 -7.98 -22.96
CA ILE A 328 63.66 -7.38 -23.74
C ILE A 328 62.28 -7.19 -23.11
#